data_AF-A0A183U5Z9-F1
#
_entry.id   AF-A0A183U5Z9-F1
#
_cell.length_a   1.000
_cell.length_b   1.000
_cell.length_c   1.000
_cell.angle_alpha   90.00
_cell.angle_beta   90.00
_cell.angle_gamma   90.00
#
_symmetry.space_group_name_H-M   'P 1'
#
loop_
_entity.id
_entity.type
_entity.pdbx_description
1 polymer ?
#
loop_
_entity_poly.entity_id
_entity_poly.type
_entity_poly.pdbx_seq_one_letter_code
_entity_poly.pdbx_strand_id
1 'polypeptide(L)'
;MYTGGDVCRTGSNPKITRNKIWGGQNGGVLVYNGGKGVLEDNEIFDNAMAGVWIKTESHPILRRNKIYDGRDGGVCIFNKGRGLLEENEIYRNAQAGVLISTESNPTLRRNRIFKGRAAGVEITNGATATLEGNQLFQNEFGGLCLATDVRPILRDNKIYDNHNAVERAVSKGHCLFKISSCTSFPMHDFYRAPKQQSLRRRGQPHWKLA
;
A
#
# COMPACT_ATOMS: atom_id res chain seq x y z
N MET A 1 5.80 26.49 4.61
CA MET A 1 6.82 25.50 4.20
C MET A 1 7.17 24.72 5.44
N TYR A 2 6.90 23.41 5.47
CA TYR A 2 7.23 22.55 6.61
C TYR A 2 8.21 21.48 6.14
N THR A 3 9.42 21.52 6.70
CA THR A 3 10.49 20.54 6.45
C THR A 3 10.40 19.45 7.51
N GLY A 4 9.78 18.32 7.17
CA GLY A 4 9.85 17.05 7.90
C GLY A 4 9.10 16.94 9.25
N GLY A 5 8.17 15.99 9.31
CA GLY A 5 7.65 15.41 10.55
C GLY A 5 6.45 16.13 11.17
N ASP A 6 5.37 16.34 10.41
CA ASP A 6 4.09 16.67 11.05
C ASP A 6 3.57 15.42 11.75
N VAL A 7 3.80 15.39 13.06
CA VAL A 7 3.43 14.30 13.94
C VAL A 7 2.10 14.66 14.60
N CYS A 8 1.00 14.06 14.12
CA CYS A 8 -0.27 14.09 14.82
C CYS A 8 -0.15 13.18 16.05
N ARG A 9 0.20 13.75 17.21
CA ARG A 9 0.35 13.03 18.50
C ARG A 9 -1.00 12.63 19.11
N THR A 10 -0.98 11.63 19.99
CA THR A 10 -2.12 10.98 20.68
C THR A 10 -3.35 11.88 20.85
N GLY A 11 -4.49 11.46 20.28
CA GLY A 11 -5.78 12.17 20.41
C GLY A 11 -5.90 13.51 19.67
N SER A 12 -4.85 13.96 18.96
CA SER A 12 -4.92 15.20 18.18
C SER A 12 -5.77 15.03 16.91
N ASN A 13 -6.52 16.09 16.59
CA ASN A 13 -7.29 16.23 15.35
C ASN A 13 -6.83 17.49 14.58
N PRO A 14 -5.55 17.55 14.17
CA PRO A 14 -5.08 18.69 13.41
C PRO A 14 -5.69 18.66 12.00
N LYS A 15 -6.01 19.84 11.48
CA LYS A 15 -6.46 20.03 10.10
C LYS A 15 -5.32 20.64 9.30
N ILE A 16 -4.70 19.83 8.43
CA ILE A 16 -3.62 20.23 7.54
C ILE A 16 -4.22 20.40 6.15
N THR A 17 -4.27 21.63 5.64
CA THR A 17 -4.85 21.90 4.32
C THR A 17 -4.03 22.80 3.44
N ARG A 18 -3.95 22.49 2.14
CA ARG A 18 -3.26 23.32 1.12
C ARG A 18 -1.78 23.56 1.45
N ASN A 19 -1.12 22.54 2.00
CA ASN A 19 0.31 22.57 2.31
C ASN A 19 1.12 21.72 1.33
N LYS A 20 2.41 22.03 1.27
CA LYS A 20 3.44 21.20 0.64
C LYS A 20 4.34 20.61 1.73
N ILE A 21 4.41 19.28 1.81
CA ILE A 21 5.15 18.52 2.83
C ILE A 21 6.18 17.64 2.11
N TRP A 22 7.46 17.98 2.20
CA TRP A 22 8.50 17.31 1.44
C TRP A 22 9.87 17.36 2.12
N GLY A 23 10.81 16.53 1.65
CA GLY A 23 12.19 16.48 2.16
C GLY A 23 12.35 15.89 3.57
N GLY A 24 11.30 15.25 4.10
CA GLY A 24 11.34 14.63 5.44
C GLY A 24 12.18 13.36 5.46
N GLN A 25 13.12 13.26 6.39
CA GLN A 25 13.97 12.08 6.57
C GLN A 25 13.21 10.87 7.16
N ASN A 26 12.17 11.09 7.96
CA ASN A 26 11.43 10.03 8.67
C ASN A 26 9.97 9.85 8.19
N GLY A 27 9.64 10.37 7.00
CA GLY A 27 8.29 10.40 6.42
C GLY A 27 7.67 11.80 6.41
N GLY A 28 6.58 11.97 5.63
CA GLY A 28 5.89 13.25 5.49
C GLY A 28 5.00 13.58 6.69
N VAL A 29 3.95 12.77 6.88
CA VAL A 29 2.98 12.91 7.98
C VAL A 29 2.85 11.59 8.75
N LEU A 30 2.86 11.67 10.08
CA LEU A 30 2.65 10.52 10.96
C LEU A 30 1.40 10.73 11.83
N VAL A 31 0.40 9.87 11.65
CA VAL A 31 -0.78 9.77 12.51
C VAL A 31 -0.67 8.50 13.34
N TYR A 32 -0.61 8.64 14.67
CA TYR A 32 -0.42 7.52 15.58
C TYR A 32 -1.22 7.69 16.88
N ASN A 33 -1.39 6.58 17.62
CA ASN A 33 -2.07 6.49 18.92
C ASN A 33 -3.48 7.13 18.92
N GLY A 34 -4.36 6.64 18.03
CA GLY A 34 -5.74 7.12 17.97
C GLY A 34 -5.91 8.52 17.38
N GLY A 35 -4.92 9.03 16.63
CA GLY A 35 -5.01 10.32 15.97
C GLY A 35 -6.12 10.36 14.91
N LYS A 36 -6.82 11.49 14.78
CA LYS A 36 -8.00 11.66 13.90
C LYS A 36 -7.88 12.81 12.91
N GLY A 37 -6.65 13.26 12.65
CA GLY A 37 -6.38 14.45 11.83
C GLY A 37 -6.97 14.38 10.43
N VAL A 38 -7.20 15.56 9.85
CA VAL A 38 -7.71 15.73 8.49
C VAL A 38 -6.59 16.34 7.62
N LEU A 39 -6.21 15.62 6.58
CA LEU A 39 -5.31 16.07 5.54
C LEU A 39 -6.14 16.31 4.28
N GLU A 40 -6.27 17.56 3.86
CA GLU A 40 -7.11 17.92 2.72
C GLU A 40 -6.39 18.86 1.74
N ASP A 41 -6.41 18.53 0.45
CA ASP A 41 -5.81 19.35 -0.62
C ASP A 41 -4.29 19.63 -0.42
N ASN A 42 -3.52 18.67 0.11
CA ASN A 42 -2.06 18.81 0.28
C ASN A 42 -1.25 18.11 -0.82
N GLU A 43 -0.01 18.55 -1.01
CA GLU A 43 1.01 17.86 -1.78
C GLU A 43 2.08 17.29 -0.85
N ILE A 44 2.27 15.97 -0.86
CA ILE A 44 3.21 15.25 0.00
C ILE A 44 4.18 14.47 -0.90
N PHE A 45 5.45 14.88 -0.96
CA PHE A 45 6.38 14.34 -1.96
C PHE A 45 7.83 14.34 -1.54
N ASP A 46 8.69 13.60 -2.25
CA ASP A 46 10.15 13.50 -2.02
C ASP A 46 10.51 13.32 -0.53
N ASN A 47 9.75 12.47 0.16
CA ASN A 47 10.06 12.06 1.52
C ASN A 47 10.89 10.76 1.48
N ALA A 48 11.85 10.64 2.38
CA ALA A 48 12.77 9.50 2.42
C ALA A 48 12.09 8.20 2.90
N MET A 49 11.00 8.32 3.66
CA MET A 49 10.10 7.21 4.02
C MET A 49 8.70 7.47 3.46
N ALA A 50 7.69 6.75 3.95
CA ALA A 50 6.34 6.89 3.43
C ALA A 50 5.80 8.33 3.53
N GLY A 51 5.00 8.73 2.55
CA GLY A 51 4.37 10.05 2.50
C GLY A 51 3.46 10.26 3.70
N VAL A 52 2.58 9.29 3.97
CA VAL A 52 1.73 9.29 5.18
C VAL A 52 1.79 7.94 5.88
N TRP A 53 2.04 7.97 7.18
CA TRP A 53 1.95 6.83 8.08
C TRP A 53 0.68 6.92 8.95
N ILE A 54 -0.09 5.84 8.99
CA ILE A 54 -1.25 5.70 9.87
C ILE A 54 -1.04 4.46 10.74
N LYS A 55 -0.89 4.66 12.06
CA LYS A 55 -0.52 3.59 13.01
C LYS A 55 -1.37 3.60 14.27
N THR A 56 -1.36 2.47 14.98
CA THR A 56 -1.85 2.34 16.36
C THR A 56 -3.27 2.88 16.52
N GLU A 57 -4.21 2.20 15.86
CA GLU A 57 -5.65 2.50 15.95
C GLU A 57 -6.00 3.95 15.58
N SER A 58 -5.25 4.58 14.67
CA SER A 58 -5.56 5.94 14.19
C SER A 58 -6.62 5.92 13.09
N HIS A 59 -7.37 7.01 12.95
CA HIS A 59 -8.50 7.15 12.01
C HIS A 59 -8.50 8.52 11.30
N PRO A 60 -7.45 8.90 10.56
CA PRO A 60 -7.44 10.17 9.86
C PRO A 60 -8.32 10.17 8.62
N ILE A 61 -8.62 11.37 8.11
CA ILE A 61 -9.25 11.57 6.80
C ILE A 61 -8.21 12.20 5.87
N LEU A 62 -7.89 11.51 4.77
CA LEU A 62 -7.06 12.02 3.68
C LEU A 62 -7.98 12.27 2.50
N ARG A 63 -8.18 13.55 2.14
CA ARG A 63 -9.05 13.93 1.02
C ARG A 63 -8.33 14.78 -0.01
N ARG A 64 -8.44 14.44 -1.31
CA ARG A 64 -7.89 15.25 -2.42
C ARG A 64 -6.41 15.61 -2.29
N ASN A 65 -5.61 14.76 -1.64
CA ASN A 65 -4.17 14.95 -1.54
C ASN A 65 -3.46 14.35 -2.75
N LYS A 66 -2.30 14.90 -3.09
CA LYS A 66 -1.33 14.33 -4.03
C LYS A 66 -0.15 13.79 -3.26
N ILE A 67 0.09 12.48 -3.34
CA ILE A 67 1.16 11.80 -2.58
C ILE A 67 2.08 11.08 -3.57
N TYR A 68 3.28 11.61 -3.78
CA TYR A 68 4.07 11.19 -4.93
C TYR A 68 5.59 11.31 -4.77
N ASP A 69 6.32 10.62 -5.66
CA ASP A 69 7.79 10.64 -5.70
C ASP A 69 8.45 10.35 -4.32
N GLY A 70 7.78 9.57 -3.46
CA GLY A 70 8.33 9.08 -2.21
C GLY A 70 9.30 7.92 -2.41
N ARG A 71 10.32 7.81 -1.55
CA ARG A 71 11.34 6.74 -1.63
C ARG A 71 10.90 5.41 -1.01
N ASP A 72 9.70 5.37 -0.44
CA ASP A 72 9.05 4.22 0.18
C ASP A 72 7.58 4.15 -0.31
N GLY A 73 6.65 3.63 0.49
CA GLY A 73 5.22 3.60 0.16
C GLY A 73 4.57 5.00 0.15
N GLY A 74 3.51 5.18 -0.64
CA GLY A 74 2.78 6.46 -0.65
C GLY A 74 2.04 6.68 0.68
N VAL A 75 1.13 5.77 1.01
CA VAL A 75 0.43 5.71 2.30
C VAL A 75 0.61 4.34 2.93
N CYS A 76 1.05 4.32 4.19
CA CYS A 76 1.41 3.13 4.93
C CYS A 76 0.54 3.00 6.19
N ILE A 77 -0.27 1.94 6.27
CA ILE A 77 -1.30 1.74 7.30
C ILE A 77 -1.00 0.45 8.07
N PHE A 78 -0.74 0.59 9.37
CA PHE A 78 -0.27 -0.51 10.24
C PHE A 78 -0.93 -0.49 11.62
N ASN A 79 -0.81 -1.59 12.35
CA ASN A 79 -1.21 -1.75 13.76
C ASN A 79 -2.64 -1.30 14.02
N LYS A 80 -3.62 -1.98 13.39
CA LYS A 80 -5.05 -1.68 13.49
C LYS A 80 -5.41 -0.26 13.03
N GLY A 81 -4.55 0.34 12.21
CA GLY A 81 -4.79 1.62 11.57
C GLY A 81 -6.04 1.55 10.71
N ARG A 82 -6.81 2.63 10.72
CA ARG A 82 -7.99 2.81 9.89
C ARG A 82 -7.89 4.18 9.24
N GLY A 83 -9.01 4.68 8.73
CA GLY A 83 -9.09 6.00 8.14
C GLY A 83 -9.77 5.96 6.80
N LEU A 84 -10.07 7.15 6.30
CA LEU A 84 -10.72 7.35 5.01
C LEU A 84 -9.72 8.01 4.07
N LEU A 85 -9.36 7.32 3.00
CA LEU A 85 -8.65 7.89 1.87
C LEU A 85 -9.69 8.14 0.78
N GLU A 86 -9.97 9.40 0.49
CA GLU A 86 -10.97 9.80 -0.50
C GLU A 86 -10.39 10.73 -1.57
N GLU A 87 -10.60 10.39 -2.85
CA GLU A 87 -10.25 11.28 -3.98
C GLU A 87 -8.77 11.70 -4.02
N ASN A 88 -7.86 10.87 -3.48
CA ASN A 88 -6.44 11.15 -3.51
C ASN A 88 -5.79 10.65 -4.81
N GLU A 89 -4.72 11.30 -5.21
CA GLU A 89 -3.81 10.84 -6.27
C GLU A 89 -2.51 10.37 -5.64
N ILE A 90 -2.20 9.08 -5.78
CA ILE A 90 -1.01 8.46 -5.18
C ILE A 90 -0.18 7.83 -6.29
N TYR A 91 1.01 8.35 -6.57
CA TYR A 91 1.73 7.96 -7.79
C TYR A 91 3.25 8.09 -7.71
N ARG A 92 3.96 7.33 -8.54
CA ARG A 92 5.43 7.35 -8.64
C ARG A 92 6.17 7.17 -7.31
N ASN A 93 5.56 6.48 -6.37
CA ASN A 93 6.24 6.05 -5.14
C ASN A 93 7.10 4.82 -5.44
N ALA A 94 8.23 4.70 -4.75
CA ALA A 94 9.21 3.65 -5.00
C ALA A 94 8.76 2.26 -4.51
N GLN A 95 7.81 2.20 -3.57
CA GLN A 95 7.16 0.97 -3.14
C GLN A 95 5.65 1.04 -3.45
N ALA A 96 4.82 0.33 -2.69
CA ALA A 96 3.39 0.28 -2.91
C ALA A 96 2.76 1.69 -2.81
N GLY A 97 1.76 1.98 -3.65
CA GLY A 97 1.00 3.22 -3.54
C GLY A 97 0.32 3.32 -2.17
N VAL A 98 -0.43 2.29 -1.79
CA VAL A 98 -1.00 2.13 -0.45
C VAL A 98 -0.66 0.74 0.09
N LEU A 99 0.00 0.69 1.24
CA LEU A 99 0.33 -0.54 1.96
C LEU A 99 -0.54 -0.65 3.21
N ILE A 100 -1.24 -1.78 3.37
CA ILE A 100 -2.18 -2.05 4.46
C ILE A 100 -1.78 -3.36 5.13
N SER A 101 -1.44 -3.29 6.41
CA SER A 101 -0.89 -4.45 7.14
C SER A 101 -1.34 -4.47 8.60
N THR A 102 -1.13 -5.60 9.26
CA THR A 102 -1.18 -5.76 10.73
C THR A 102 -2.56 -5.39 11.29
N GLU A 103 -3.56 -6.18 10.88
CA GLU A 103 -4.97 -6.07 11.31
C GLU A 103 -5.61 -4.69 11.03
N SER A 104 -5.05 -3.92 10.09
CA SER A 104 -5.59 -2.63 9.68
C SER A 104 -6.86 -2.79 8.85
N ASN A 105 -7.74 -1.79 8.89
CA ASN A 105 -9.00 -1.79 8.16
C ASN A 105 -9.42 -0.37 7.72
N PRO A 106 -8.74 0.21 6.71
CA PRO A 106 -9.09 1.50 6.14
C PRO A 106 -10.18 1.40 5.07
N THR A 107 -10.75 2.55 4.71
CA THR A 107 -11.63 2.71 3.55
C THR A 107 -10.94 3.58 2.50
N LEU A 108 -10.83 3.07 1.28
CA LEU A 108 -10.31 3.77 0.11
C LEU A 108 -11.48 4.01 -0.84
N ARG A 109 -11.79 5.28 -1.12
CA ARG A 109 -12.89 5.68 -2.00
C ARG A 109 -12.43 6.63 -3.10
N ARG A 110 -12.75 6.31 -4.36
CA ARG A 110 -12.49 7.19 -5.53
C ARG A 110 -11.03 7.66 -5.66
N ASN A 111 -10.06 6.89 -5.16
CA ASN A 111 -8.64 7.25 -5.30
C ASN A 111 -8.09 6.81 -6.65
N ARG A 112 -7.07 7.52 -7.13
CA ARG A 112 -6.29 7.16 -8.32
C ARG A 112 -4.88 6.79 -7.88
N ILE A 113 -4.50 5.53 -8.06
CA ILE A 113 -3.22 5.00 -7.60
C ILE A 113 -2.47 4.39 -8.80
N PHE A 114 -1.38 5.03 -9.20
CA PHE A 114 -0.79 4.76 -10.51
C PHE A 114 0.70 5.02 -10.63
N LYS A 115 1.35 4.41 -11.62
CA LYS A 115 2.78 4.61 -11.93
C LYS A 115 3.72 4.37 -10.74
N GLY A 116 3.31 3.57 -9.76
CA GLY A 116 4.19 3.10 -8.68
C GLY A 116 5.15 2.02 -9.17
N ARG A 117 6.33 1.91 -8.55
CA ARG A 117 7.33 0.88 -8.88
C ARG A 117 7.02 -0.51 -8.30
N ALA A 118 6.00 -0.60 -7.45
CA ALA A 118 5.51 -1.86 -6.90
C ALA A 118 4.00 -2.00 -7.16
N ALA A 119 3.24 -2.49 -6.19
CA ALA A 119 1.80 -2.62 -6.29
C ALA A 119 1.08 -1.26 -6.15
N GLY A 120 -0.10 -1.11 -6.76
CA GLY A 120 -0.97 0.02 -6.48
C GLY A 120 -1.44 -0.01 -5.01
N VAL A 121 -2.17 -1.06 -4.65
CA VAL A 121 -2.57 -1.36 -3.26
C VAL A 121 -2.05 -2.73 -2.89
N GLU A 122 -1.45 -2.84 -1.71
CA GLU A 122 -0.97 -4.09 -1.13
C GLU A 122 -1.62 -4.31 0.25
N ILE A 123 -2.21 -5.50 0.48
CA ILE A 123 -2.87 -5.85 1.74
C ILE A 123 -2.31 -7.17 2.29
N THR A 124 -1.85 -7.16 3.53
CA THR A 124 -1.08 -8.24 4.16
C THR A 124 -1.35 -8.38 5.67
N ASN A 125 -0.83 -9.44 6.30
CA ASN A 125 -0.77 -9.62 7.75
C ASN A 125 -2.13 -9.47 8.47
N GLY A 126 -3.14 -10.22 8.01
CA GLY A 126 -4.48 -10.23 8.60
C GLY A 126 -5.25 -8.91 8.47
N ALA A 127 -4.74 -7.97 7.67
CA ALA A 127 -5.46 -6.75 7.37
C ALA A 127 -6.60 -6.99 6.37
N THR A 128 -7.55 -6.07 6.34
CA THR A 128 -8.60 -5.99 5.32
C THR A 128 -8.77 -4.53 4.91
N ALA A 129 -9.61 -4.26 3.92
CA ALA A 129 -9.94 -2.90 3.52
C ALA A 129 -11.26 -2.88 2.76
N THR A 130 -11.92 -1.73 2.74
CA THR A 130 -13.00 -1.45 1.78
C THR A 130 -12.47 -0.56 0.68
N LEU A 131 -12.48 -1.05 -0.56
CA LEU A 131 -12.12 -0.28 -1.75
C LEU A 131 -13.39 -0.04 -2.57
N GLU A 132 -13.74 1.22 -2.78
CA GLU A 132 -14.92 1.64 -3.54
C GLU A 132 -14.57 2.67 -4.63
N GLY A 133 -14.85 2.35 -5.90
CA GLY A 133 -14.70 3.31 -7.00
C GLY A 133 -13.24 3.73 -7.28
N ASN A 134 -12.24 2.99 -6.83
CA ASN A 134 -10.83 3.35 -7.02
C ASN A 134 -10.33 2.95 -8.41
N GLN A 135 -9.32 3.66 -8.90
CA GLN A 135 -8.62 3.37 -10.14
C GLN A 135 -7.17 3.00 -9.85
N LEU A 136 -6.77 1.78 -10.21
CA LEU A 136 -5.45 1.21 -9.97
C LEU A 136 -4.80 0.84 -11.31
N PHE A 137 -3.88 1.67 -11.79
CA PHE A 137 -3.40 1.53 -13.17
C PHE A 137 -1.92 1.87 -13.37
N GLN A 138 -1.30 1.28 -14.40
CA GLN A 138 0.10 1.57 -14.76
C GLN A 138 1.10 1.36 -13.61
N ASN A 139 0.80 0.51 -12.64
CA ASN A 139 1.77 0.12 -11.61
C ASN A 139 2.67 -0.98 -12.14
N GLU A 140 3.94 -0.98 -11.73
CA GLU A 140 4.96 -1.88 -12.27
C GLU A 140 4.69 -3.35 -11.89
N PHE A 141 4.18 -3.60 -10.69
CA PHE A 141 3.73 -4.93 -10.29
C PHE A 141 2.22 -5.06 -10.54
N GLY A 142 1.42 -5.48 -9.57
CA GLY A 142 -0.03 -5.56 -9.70
C GLY A 142 -0.73 -4.25 -9.35
N GLY A 143 -1.95 -4.06 -9.83
CA GLY A 143 -2.80 -2.96 -9.33
C GLY A 143 -3.26 -3.20 -7.88
N LEU A 144 -3.67 -4.42 -7.57
CA LEU A 144 -4.06 -4.87 -6.23
C LEU A 144 -3.36 -6.19 -5.92
N CYS A 145 -2.59 -6.24 -4.83
CA CYS A 145 -1.88 -7.43 -4.36
C CYS A 145 -2.38 -7.79 -2.96
N LEU A 146 -2.80 -9.06 -2.79
CA LEU A 146 -3.37 -9.56 -1.54
C LEU A 146 -2.55 -10.74 -1.04
N ALA A 147 -2.20 -10.75 0.25
CA ALA A 147 -1.63 -11.93 0.90
C ALA A 147 -2.68 -13.03 1.09
N THR A 148 -2.22 -14.24 1.43
CA THR A 148 -3.09 -15.39 1.74
C THR A 148 -4.12 -15.03 2.81
N ASP A 149 -5.35 -15.50 2.63
CA ASP A 149 -6.50 -15.30 3.52
C ASP A 149 -6.98 -13.85 3.71
N VAL A 150 -6.39 -12.88 2.98
CA VAL A 150 -6.88 -11.50 2.96
C VAL A 150 -8.10 -11.39 2.05
N ARG A 151 -9.20 -10.85 2.60
CA ARG A 151 -10.46 -10.64 1.89
C ARG A 151 -10.93 -9.19 2.04
N PRO A 152 -10.56 -8.29 1.12
CA PRO A 152 -11.08 -6.93 1.10
C PRO A 152 -12.48 -6.89 0.51
N ILE A 153 -13.23 -5.85 0.83
CA ILE A 153 -14.51 -5.55 0.20
C ILE A 153 -14.21 -4.66 -1.03
N LEU A 154 -14.57 -5.13 -2.22
CA LEU A 154 -14.36 -4.40 -3.47
C LEU A 154 -15.70 -4.01 -4.09
N ARG A 155 -15.87 -2.72 -4.43
CA ARG A 155 -17.03 -2.19 -5.13
C ARG A 155 -16.58 -1.23 -6.23
N ASP A 156 -17.02 -1.45 -7.47
CA ASP A 156 -16.81 -0.53 -8.59
C ASP A 156 -15.35 -0.08 -8.84
N ASN A 157 -14.36 -0.89 -8.46
CA ASN A 157 -12.95 -0.57 -8.69
C ASN A 157 -12.53 -0.92 -10.11
N LYS A 158 -11.72 -0.06 -10.73
CA LYS A 158 -11.12 -0.27 -12.05
C LYS A 158 -9.63 -0.57 -11.90
N ILE A 159 -9.22 -1.78 -12.24
CA ILE A 159 -7.82 -2.23 -12.22
C ILE A 159 -7.41 -2.58 -13.64
N TYR A 160 -6.51 -1.81 -14.24
CA TYR A 160 -6.19 -1.91 -15.67
C TYR A 160 -4.76 -1.44 -15.98
N ASP A 161 -4.19 -1.86 -17.11
CA ASP A 161 -2.86 -1.44 -17.60
C ASP A 161 -1.71 -1.57 -16.59
N ASN A 162 -1.83 -2.45 -15.59
CA ASN A 162 -0.74 -2.76 -14.68
C ASN A 162 0.22 -3.75 -15.35
N HIS A 163 1.50 -3.62 -15.02
CA HIS A 163 2.55 -4.36 -15.71
C HIS A 163 2.64 -5.81 -15.20
N ASN A 164 2.10 -6.16 -14.02
CA ASN A 164 2.13 -7.52 -13.47
C ASN A 164 3.53 -8.15 -13.58
N ALA A 165 4.59 -7.35 -13.33
CA ALA A 165 5.96 -7.79 -13.57
C ALA A 165 6.32 -9.10 -12.84
N VAL A 166 5.74 -9.32 -11.65
CA VAL A 166 5.86 -10.56 -10.87
C VAL A 166 5.25 -11.75 -11.60
N GLU A 167 3.99 -11.67 -12.05
CA GLU A 167 3.31 -12.74 -12.79
C GLU A 167 4.04 -13.05 -14.11
N ARG A 168 4.50 -12.01 -14.81
CA ARG A 168 5.32 -12.16 -16.02
C ARG A 168 6.68 -12.81 -15.75
N ALA A 169 7.28 -12.56 -14.59
CA ALA A 169 8.52 -13.19 -14.20
C ALA A 169 8.34 -14.65 -13.82
N VAL A 170 7.28 -14.97 -13.05
CA VAL A 170 6.92 -16.35 -12.67
C VAL A 170 6.59 -17.18 -13.91
N SER A 171 5.75 -16.66 -14.82
CA SER A 171 5.39 -17.35 -16.06
C SER A 171 6.58 -17.57 -17.01
N LYS A 172 7.59 -16.69 -16.98
CA LYS A 172 8.84 -16.85 -17.72
C LYS A 172 9.90 -17.69 -16.99
N GLY A 173 9.58 -18.27 -15.83
CA GLY A 173 10.50 -19.11 -15.06
C GLY A 173 11.66 -18.35 -14.41
N HIS A 174 11.55 -17.02 -14.26
CA HIS A 174 12.56 -16.24 -13.56
C HIS A 174 12.43 -16.41 -12.04
N CYS A 175 13.56 -16.66 -11.38
CA CYS A 175 13.62 -16.75 -9.93
C CYS A 175 13.33 -15.37 -9.31
N LEU A 176 12.30 -15.28 -8.45
CA LEU A 176 11.79 -14.03 -7.88
C LEU A 176 12.80 -13.27 -6.99
N PHE A 177 13.91 -13.92 -6.60
CA PHE A 177 14.98 -13.32 -5.81
C PHE A 177 15.63 -12.09 -6.46
N LYS A 178 15.56 -11.95 -7.79
CA LYS A 178 16.17 -10.83 -8.51
C LYS A 178 15.25 -9.60 -8.62
N ILE A 179 13.95 -9.77 -8.35
CA ILE A 179 12.92 -8.72 -8.53
C ILE A 179 12.54 -8.11 -7.18
N SER A 180 12.60 -8.89 -6.09
CA SER A 180 12.44 -8.37 -4.74
C SER A 180 13.73 -7.68 -4.30
N SER A 181 13.73 -6.34 -4.30
CA SER A 181 14.78 -5.57 -3.62
C SER A 181 14.83 -5.95 -2.13
N CYS A 182 16.01 -5.90 -1.50
CA CYS A 182 16.24 -6.25 -0.08
C CYS A 182 15.46 -5.38 0.92
N THR A 183 14.65 -4.44 0.45
CA THR A 183 13.78 -3.55 1.22
C THR A 183 12.30 -3.89 1.10
N SER A 184 11.93 -4.83 0.23
CA SER A 184 10.57 -5.36 0.16
C SER A 184 10.37 -6.31 1.33
N PHE A 185 9.52 -5.93 2.28
CA PHE A 185 9.06 -6.80 3.36
C PHE A 185 8.70 -8.16 2.76
N PRO A 186 9.12 -9.28 3.38
CA PRO A 186 9.13 -10.58 2.73
C PRO A 186 7.72 -10.91 2.26
N MET A 187 7.54 -10.95 0.93
CA MET A 187 6.39 -11.61 0.33
C MET A 187 6.40 -13.02 0.87
N HIS A 188 5.48 -13.29 1.81
CA HIS A 188 5.27 -14.63 2.32
C HIS A 188 5.01 -15.58 1.14
N ASP A 189 5.74 -16.70 1.18
CA ASP A 189 5.73 -17.86 0.27
C ASP A 189 6.35 -17.67 -1.13
N PHE A 190 7.69 -17.77 -1.15
CA PHE A 190 8.43 -18.08 -2.37
C PHE A 190 8.04 -19.48 -2.88
N TYR A 191 7.48 -19.53 -4.09
CA TYR A 191 7.20 -20.76 -4.83
C TYR A 191 8.42 -21.70 -4.84
N ARG A 192 8.24 -22.90 -4.29
CA ARG A 192 9.18 -24.01 -4.45
C ARG A 192 9.15 -24.44 -5.92
N ALA A 193 10.26 -24.27 -6.63
CA ALA A 193 10.42 -24.82 -7.98
C ALA A 193 10.08 -26.32 -7.97
N PRO A 194 9.26 -26.84 -8.90
CA PRO A 194 9.13 -28.28 -9.05
C PRO A 194 10.45 -28.76 -9.66
N LYS A 195 11.35 -29.28 -8.81
CA LYS A 195 12.34 -30.25 -9.27
C LYS A 195 11.55 -31.39 -9.91
N GLN A 196 11.77 -31.63 -11.19
CA GLN A 196 11.53 -32.94 -11.75
C GLN A 196 12.25 -34.00 -10.87
N GLN A 197 11.58 -35.13 -10.71
CA GLN A 197 11.98 -36.40 -10.08
C GLN A 197 11.72 -36.61 -8.58
N SER A 198 10.61 -37.33 -8.37
CA SER A 198 10.39 -38.44 -7.42
C SER A 198 10.69 -38.23 -5.94
N LEU A 199 9.63 -38.19 -5.12
CA LEU A 199 9.30 -39.25 -4.16
C LEU A 199 8.02 -38.87 -3.39
N ARG A 200 7.12 -39.85 -3.27
CA ARG A 200 5.81 -39.78 -2.61
C ARG A 200 5.91 -39.29 -1.16
N ARG A 201 4.94 -38.48 -0.71
CA ARG A 201 4.09 -38.75 0.47
C ARG A 201 2.94 -37.73 0.57
N ARG A 202 1.87 -38.20 1.19
CA ARG A 202 0.46 -37.79 1.08
C ARG A 202 0.13 -36.49 1.82
N GLY A 203 -0.88 -35.78 1.32
CA GLY A 203 -1.69 -34.81 2.07
C GLY A 203 -1.50 -33.35 1.64
N GLN A 204 -2.25 -32.89 0.63
CA GLN A 204 -2.49 -31.47 0.37
C GLN A 204 -3.97 -31.24 0.03
N PRO A 205 -4.62 -30.19 0.56
CA PRO A 205 -5.92 -29.73 0.09
C PRO A 205 -5.77 -28.91 -1.21
N HIS A 206 -6.73 -29.07 -2.11
CA HIS A 206 -6.82 -28.43 -3.42
C HIS A 206 -7.24 -26.95 -3.33
N TRP A 207 -6.61 -26.08 -4.12
CA TRP A 207 -7.04 -24.68 -4.30
C TRP A 207 -7.90 -24.54 -5.57
N LYS A 208 -8.99 -23.78 -5.47
CA LYS A 208 -9.82 -23.31 -6.60
C LYS A 208 -9.41 -21.88 -6.97
N LEU A 209 -9.09 -21.67 -8.25
CA LEU A 209 -9.15 -20.36 -8.88
C LEU A 209 -10.62 -20.01 -9.09
N ALA A 210 -11.02 -18.81 -8.64
CA ALA A 210 -12.24 -18.14 -9.07
C ALA A 210 -11.84 -17.01 -10.03
#